data_AF-A0A150NHE3-F1
#
_entry.id   AF-A0A150NHE3-F1
#
_cell.length_a   1.000
_cell.length_b   1.000
_cell.length_c   1.000
_cell.angle_alpha   90.00
_cell.angle_beta   90.00
_cell.angle_gamma   90.00
#
_symmetry.space_group_name_H-M   'P 1'
#
loop_
_entity.id
_entity.type
_entity.pdbx_description
1 polymer ?
#
loop_
_entity_poly.entity_id
_entity_poly.type
_entity_poly.pdbx_seq_one_letter_code
_entity_poly.pdbx_strand_id
1 'polypeptide(L)'
;MATPSTTMEKKSETGKKLYEEVIERYNHFTDLLKQGNREDLYEENKQHKIASDEYGLIFSRMDYKNAPDWKYVIADLNKDGQDELLIGDEKFVSAIYYLENKQPKLLHTAYVASAGGFRSSLVIYENGQVRYADWQSTRPEMNLSLYAFDKDGVQKIKEGIFQIGSDQKPEQILEISSSELDLAKFEWKGFEPANQYLMKFNTRLDSKIKEWRIE
;
A
#
# COMPACT_ATOMS: atom_id res chain seq x y z
N MET A 1 -34.44 -16.80 5.92
CA MET A 1 -33.12 -16.17 6.10
C MET A 1 -32.37 -16.33 4.78
N ALA A 2 -32.10 -15.22 4.09
CA ALA A 2 -31.38 -15.24 2.82
C ALA A 2 -29.88 -15.16 3.11
N THR A 3 -29.10 -16.09 2.56
CA THR A 3 -27.63 -16.12 2.59
C THR A 3 -27.08 -15.01 1.68
N PRO A 4 -26.25 -14.07 2.18
CA PRO A 4 -25.63 -13.04 1.35
C PRO A 4 -24.25 -13.44 0.78
N SER A 5 -23.95 -14.74 0.62
CA SER A 5 -22.58 -15.18 0.26
C SER A 5 -22.20 -15.02 -1.23
N THR A 6 -23.13 -15.10 -2.18
CA THR A 6 -22.75 -15.26 -3.60
C THR A 6 -22.33 -13.95 -4.28
N THR A 7 -22.82 -12.80 -3.83
CA THR A 7 -22.54 -11.49 -4.46
C THR A 7 -21.26 -10.86 -3.94
N MET A 8 -20.99 -10.97 -2.63
CA MET A 8 -19.75 -10.47 -2.01
C MET A 8 -18.53 -11.27 -2.48
N GLU A 9 -18.65 -12.61 -2.56
CA GLU A 9 -17.56 -13.47 -3.07
C GLU A 9 -17.18 -13.11 -4.51
N LYS A 10 -18.15 -12.97 -5.42
CA LYS A 10 -17.90 -12.59 -6.84
C LYS A 10 -17.31 -11.18 -7.02
N LYS A 11 -17.73 -10.20 -6.21
CA LYS A 11 -17.14 -8.85 -6.23
C LYS A 11 -15.68 -8.91 -5.78
N SER A 12 -15.40 -9.65 -4.70
CA SER A 12 -14.05 -9.84 -4.18
C SER A 12 -13.13 -10.56 -5.17
N GLU A 13 -13.63 -11.53 -5.95
CA GLU A 13 -12.85 -12.21 -7.00
C GLU A 13 -12.50 -11.28 -8.17
N THR A 14 -13.42 -10.36 -8.52
CA THR A 14 -13.18 -9.39 -9.59
C THR A 14 -12.21 -8.29 -9.16
N GLY A 15 -12.37 -7.77 -7.93
CA GLY A 15 -11.42 -6.83 -7.32
C GLY A 15 -10.03 -7.45 -7.17
N LYS A 16 -9.94 -8.70 -6.72
CA LYS A 16 -8.67 -9.44 -6.61
C LYS A 16 -7.91 -9.51 -7.94
N LYS A 17 -8.59 -9.76 -9.06
CA LYS A 17 -7.95 -9.80 -10.38
C LYS A 17 -7.36 -8.45 -10.79
N LEU A 18 -8.01 -7.34 -10.45
CA LEU A 18 -7.50 -6.01 -10.80
C LEU A 18 -6.26 -5.64 -9.99
N TYR A 19 -6.15 -6.15 -8.76
CA TYR A 19 -5.04 -5.90 -7.86
C TYR A 19 -3.97 -7.00 -7.82
N GLU A 20 -4.08 -8.03 -8.66
CA GLU A 20 -3.23 -9.22 -8.64
C GLU A 20 -1.75 -8.86 -8.77
N GLU A 21 -1.38 -8.02 -9.74
CA GLU A 21 0.01 -7.58 -9.95
C GLU A 21 0.58 -6.83 -8.73
N VAL A 22 -0.24 -6.02 -8.05
CA VAL A 22 0.18 -5.31 -6.83
C VAL A 22 0.41 -6.29 -5.69
N ILE A 23 -0.51 -7.24 -5.51
CA ILE A 23 -0.42 -8.27 -4.47
C ILE A 23 0.81 -9.17 -4.69
N GLU A 24 1.06 -9.62 -5.92
CA GLU A 24 2.23 -10.42 -6.28
C GLU A 24 3.53 -9.66 -6.04
N ARG A 25 3.56 -8.36 -6.35
CA ARG A 25 4.73 -7.51 -6.11
C ARG A 25 5.04 -7.34 -4.62
N TYR A 26 4.03 -7.11 -3.77
CA TYR A 26 4.24 -7.07 -2.31
C TYR A 26 4.64 -8.42 -1.72
N ASN A 27 4.16 -9.52 -2.29
CA ASN A 27 4.61 -10.86 -1.93
C ASN A 27 6.10 -11.04 -2.24
N HIS A 28 6.54 -10.64 -3.44
CA HIS A 28 7.95 -10.71 -3.83
C HIS A 28 8.85 -9.89 -2.90
N PHE A 29 8.45 -8.66 -2.57
CA PHE A 29 9.18 -7.83 -1.61
C PHE A 29 9.24 -8.46 -0.21
N THR A 30 8.18 -9.15 0.23
CA THR A 30 8.18 -9.89 1.50
C THR A 30 9.26 -10.98 1.50
N ASP A 31 9.38 -11.73 0.40
CA ASP A 31 10.39 -12.78 0.25
C ASP A 31 11.83 -12.21 0.24
N LEU A 32 12.04 -11.06 -0.40
CA LEU A 32 13.34 -10.37 -0.40
C LEU A 32 13.72 -9.86 0.99
N LEU A 33 12.77 -9.25 1.71
CA LEU A 33 12.97 -8.78 3.07
C LEU A 33 13.32 -9.94 4.02
N LYS A 34 12.69 -11.10 3.87
CA LYS A 34 12.99 -12.32 4.65
C LYS A 34 14.41 -12.85 4.40
N GLN A 35 14.91 -12.71 3.17
CA GLN A 35 16.28 -13.11 2.81
C GLN A 35 17.32 -12.11 3.32
N GLY A 36 16.91 -10.88 3.64
CA GLY A 36 17.81 -9.80 4.08
C GLY A 36 18.76 -9.32 2.98
N ASN A 37 18.49 -9.63 1.71
CA ASN A 37 19.35 -9.28 0.60
C ASN A 37 19.06 -7.87 0.07
N ARG A 38 19.84 -6.89 0.54
CA ARG A 38 19.69 -5.48 0.16
C ARG A 38 20.03 -5.25 -1.30
N GLU A 39 21.05 -5.92 -1.82
CA GLU A 39 21.54 -5.72 -3.19
C GLU A 39 20.47 -6.12 -4.21
N ASP A 40 19.76 -7.21 -3.97
CA ASP A 40 18.66 -7.65 -4.84
C ASP A 40 17.53 -6.61 -4.90
N LEU A 41 17.15 -5.99 -3.77
CA LEU A 41 16.14 -4.92 -3.77
C LEU A 41 16.60 -3.68 -4.56
N TYR A 42 17.90 -3.32 -4.45
CA TYR A 42 18.46 -2.21 -5.23
C TYR A 42 18.42 -2.50 -6.73
N GLU A 43 18.77 -3.72 -7.14
CA GLU A 43 18.72 -4.12 -8.55
C GLU A 43 17.29 -4.24 -9.08
N GLU A 44 16.37 -4.77 -8.27
CA GLU A 44 14.94 -4.84 -8.61
C GLU A 44 14.36 -3.44 -8.83
N ASN A 45 14.69 -2.48 -7.96
CA ASN A 45 14.28 -1.09 -8.13
C ASN A 45 14.83 -0.46 -9.43
N LYS A 46 16.09 -0.74 -9.79
CA LYS A 46 16.68 -0.28 -11.06
C LYS A 46 15.97 -0.88 -12.28
N GLN A 47 15.58 -2.14 -12.22
CA GLN A 47 14.96 -2.86 -13.33
C GLN A 47 13.48 -2.50 -13.50
N HIS A 48 12.73 -2.44 -12.39
CA HIS A 48 11.27 -2.33 -12.41
C HIS A 48 10.74 -0.92 -12.12
N LYS A 49 11.62 0.06 -11.82
CA LYS A 49 11.26 1.45 -11.51
C LYS A 49 10.09 1.54 -10.53
N ILE A 50 10.24 0.88 -9.39
CA ILE A 50 9.27 0.94 -8.29
C ILE A 50 9.02 2.42 -7.97
N ALA A 51 7.76 2.79 -7.70
CA ALA A 51 7.45 4.17 -7.33
C ALA A 51 8.32 4.58 -6.12
N SER A 52 8.79 5.84 -6.10
CA SER A 52 9.69 6.33 -5.03
C SER A 52 9.15 6.04 -3.63
N ASP A 53 7.83 6.14 -3.48
CA ASP A 53 7.15 6.04 -2.20
C ASP A 53 6.99 4.59 -1.75
N GLU A 54 6.81 3.65 -2.69
CA GLU A 54 6.86 2.21 -2.44
C GLU A 54 8.28 1.77 -2.07
N TYR A 55 9.28 2.25 -2.80
CA TYR A 55 10.67 1.94 -2.52
C TYR A 55 11.07 2.39 -1.11
N GLY A 56 10.66 3.60 -0.69
CA GLY A 56 10.89 4.11 0.66
C GLY A 56 10.29 3.20 1.75
N LEU A 57 9.05 2.75 1.56
CA LEU A 57 8.39 1.79 2.45
C LEU A 57 9.17 0.47 2.54
N ILE A 58 9.52 -0.15 1.42
CA ILE A 58 10.20 -1.45 1.41
C ILE A 58 11.59 -1.33 2.05
N PHE A 59 12.35 -0.30 1.65
CA PHE A 59 13.68 -0.03 2.18
C PHE A 59 13.66 0.19 3.69
N SER A 60 12.66 0.91 4.19
CA SER A 60 12.50 1.15 5.63
C SER A 60 12.39 -0.15 6.45
N ARG A 61 11.88 -1.23 5.84
CA ARG A 61 11.68 -2.51 6.52
C ARG A 61 12.92 -3.42 6.55
N MET A 62 13.96 -3.14 5.76
CA MET A 62 15.13 -4.03 5.64
C MET A 62 15.98 -4.16 6.91
N ASP A 63 15.91 -3.20 7.84
CA ASP A 63 16.64 -3.26 9.11
C ASP A 63 15.91 -4.08 10.19
N TYR A 64 14.64 -4.43 9.95
CA TYR A 64 13.82 -5.16 10.91
C TYR A 64 14.02 -6.67 10.71
N LYS A 65 14.90 -7.27 11.52
CA LYS A 65 15.16 -8.73 11.52
C LYS A 65 13.91 -9.61 11.66
N ASN A 66 12.82 -9.06 12.19
CA ASN A 66 11.51 -9.71 12.36
C ASN A 66 10.37 -8.80 11.82
N ALA A 67 10.56 -8.14 10.68
CA ALA A 67 9.49 -7.35 10.08
C ALA A 67 8.24 -8.24 9.92
N PRO A 68 7.07 -7.84 10.44
CA PRO A 68 5.87 -8.65 10.25
C PRO A 68 5.55 -8.74 8.75
N ASP A 69 5.15 -9.93 8.33
CA ASP A 69 4.64 -10.16 6.99
C ASP A 69 3.53 -9.15 6.70
N TRP A 70 3.61 -8.49 5.55
CA TRP A 70 2.47 -7.70 5.12
C TRP A 70 1.25 -8.62 5.00
N LYS A 71 0.07 -8.03 5.20
CA LYS A 71 -1.20 -8.61 4.81
C LYS A 71 -1.89 -7.64 3.87
N TYR A 72 -2.99 -8.08 3.26
CA TYR A 72 -3.80 -7.22 2.43
C TYR A 72 -5.29 -7.42 2.68
N VAL A 73 -6.05 -6.38 2.38
CA VAL A 73 -7.52 -6.35 2.36
C VAL A 73 -7.95 -5.67 1.07
N ILE A 74 -8.98 -6.21 0.43
CA ILE A 74 -9.70 -5.55 -0.65
C ILE A 74 -11.07 -5.18 -0.10
N ALA A 75 -11.37 -3.88 -0.04
CA ALA A 75 -12.58 -3.37 0.59
C ALA A 75 -13.05 -2.09 -0.08
N ASP A 76 -14.36 -1.96 -0.23
CA ASP A 76 -15.05 -0.75 -0.69
C ASP A 76 -15.16 0.26 0.46
N LEU A 77 -14.19 1.18 0.54
CA LEU A 77 -14.02 2.08 1.68
C LEU A 77 -15.11 3.17 1.71
N ASN A 78 -15.46 3.73 0.55
CA ASN A 78 -16.44 4.81 0.41
C ASN A 78 -17.85 4.32 0.04
N LYS A 79 -18.06 3.00 -0.12
CA LYS A 79 -19.34 2.34 -0.44
C LYS A 79 -19.89 2.74 -1.80
N ASP A 80 -19.02 3.01 -2.77
CA ASP A 80 -19.40 3.42 -4.12
C ASP A 80 -19.52 2.25 -5.12
N GLY A 81 -19.17 1.03 -4.69
CA GLY A 81 -19.19 -0.16 -5.53
C GLY A 81 -17.84 -0.49 -6.16
N GLN A 82 -16.80 0.32 -5.97
CA GLN A 82 -15.41 0.05 -6.29
C GLN A 82 -14.68 -0.38 -5.01
N ASP A 83 -13.78 -1.36 -5.13
CA ASP A 83 -12.98 -1.79 -3.97
C ASP A 83 -11.61 -1.10 -4.05
N GLU A 84 -11.07 -0.68 -2.91
CA GLU A 84 -9.68 -0.28 -2.72
C GLU A 84 -8.85 -1.46 -2.16
N LEU A 85 -7.54 -1.42 -2.40
CA LEU A 85 -6.58 -2.35 -1.82
C LEU A 85 -5.81 -1.68 -0.68
N LEU A 86 -5.86 -2.29 0.50
CA LEU A 86 -5.03 -1.96 1.66
C LEU A 86 -3.90 -2.98 1.78
N ILE A 87 -2.68 -2.50 1.97
CA ILE A 87 -1.52 -3.31 2.37
C ILE A 87 -1.13 -2.91 3.80
N GLY A 88 -1.01 -3.86 4.72
CA GLY A 88 -0.80 -3.55 6.13
C GLY A 88 -1.11 -4.72 7.05
N ASP A 89 -1.67 -4.43 8.22
CA ASP A 89 -2.20 -5.38 9.17
C ASP A 89 -3.39 -4.80 9.95
N GLU A 90 -3.89 -5.54 10.94
CA GLU A 90 -5.04 -5.16 11.77
C GLU A 90 -4.85 -3.87 12.59
N LYS A 91 -3.63 -3.30 12.60
CA LYS A 91 -3.26 -2.12 13.39
C LYS A 91 -2.77 -0.97 12.52
N PHE A 92 -2.11 -1.25 11.39
CA PHE A 92 -1.45 -0.23 10.57
C PHE A 92 -1.61 -0.51 9.08
N VAL A 93 -2.03 0.52 8.33
CA VAL A 93 -2.00 0.53 6.87
C VAL A 93 -0.66 1.08 6.40
N SER A 94 0.06 0.32 5.57
CA SER A 94 1.34 0.68 4.97
C SER A 94 1.21 1.26 3.56
N ALA A 95 0.18 0.86 2.80
CA ALA A 95 -0.11 1.43 1.49
C ALA A 95 -1.59 1.30 1.15
N ILE A 96 -2.09 2.23 0.35
CA ILE A 96 -3.45 2.20 -0.20
C ILE A 96 -3.37 2.34 -1.71
N TYR A 97 -4.08 1.48 -2.43
CA TYR A 97 -4.28 1.60 -3.87
C TYR A 97 -5.76 1.73 -4.17
N TYR A 98 -6.08 2.59 -5.12
CA TYR A 98 -7.40 2.75 -5.70
C TYR A 98 -7.35 2.35 -7.17
N LEU A 99 -8.50 2.31 -7.84
CA LEU A 99 -8.55 2.11 -9.28
C LEU A 99 -8.76 3.44 -9.98
N GLU A 100 -7.92 3.75 -10.94
CA GLU A 100 -8.19 4.81 -11.90
C GLU A 100 -8.25 4.17 -13.28
N ASN A 101 -9.36 4.34 -14.01
CA ASN A 101 -9.54 3.69 -15.31
C ASN A 101 -9.31 2.16 -15.28
N LYS A 102 -9.75 1.49 -14.19
CA LYS A 102 -9.55 0.05 -13.90
C LYS A 102 -8.10 -0.39 -13.72
N GLN A 103 -7.17 0.54 -13.54
CA GLN A 103 -5.78 0.23 -13.23
C GLN A 103 -5.47 0.63 -11.78
N PRO A 104 -4.79 -0.23 -11.00
CA PRO A 104 -4.33 0.12 -9.68
C PRO A 104 -3.41 1.34 -9.71
N LYS A 105 -3.70 2.32 -8.87
CA LYS A 105 -2.85 3.47 -8.60
C LYS A 105 -2.57 3.57 -7.12
N LEU A 106 -1.30 3.78 -6.78
CA LEU A 106 -0.90 4.08 -5.42
C LEU A 106 -1.46 5.44 -5.01
N LEU A 107 -2.15 5.49 -3.87
CA LEU A 107 -2.50 6.74 -3.21
C LEU A 107 -1.30 7.28 -2.44
N HIS A 108 -0.83 6.52 -1.45
CA HIS A 108 0.30 6.87 -0.57
C HIS A 108 0.84 5.64 0.14
N THR A 109 2.07 5.75 0.63
CA THR A 109 2.66 4.80 1.59
C THR A 109 2.87 5.45 2.96
N ALA A 110 2.74 4.65 4.02
CA ALA A 110 2.97 5.04 5.40
C ALA A 110 4.15 4.25 5.99
N TYR A 111 5.22 4.96 6.36
CA TYR A 111 6.41 4.34 6.92
C TYR A 111 7.25 5.32 7.76
N VAL A 112 8.16 4.75 8.55
CA VAL A 112 9.22 5.49 9.23
C VAL A 112 10.51 5.14 8.54
N ALA A 113 11.16 6.11 7.90
CA ALA A 113 12.41 5.87 7.19
C ALA A 113 13.51 5.38 8.15
N SER A 114 14.32 4.42 7.71
CA SER A 114 15.45 3.90 8.49
C SER A 114 16.54 4.95 8.74
N ALA A 115 16.63 5.95 7.87
CA ALA A 115 17.52 7.10 7.98
C ALA A 115 16.84 8.39 7.50
N GLY A 116 17.39 9.54 7.87
CA GLY A 116 16.92 10.86 7.42
C GLY A 116 15.72 11.43 8.19
N GLY A 117 15.08 10.65 9.06
CA GLY A 117 14.08 11.15 10.01
C GLY A 117 12.68 11.40 9.43
N PHE A 118 12.45 11.02 8.16
CA PHE A 118 11.14 11.08 7.51
C PHE A 118 10.16 10.07 8.12
N ARG A 119 8.91 10.50 8.29
CA ARG A 119 7.81 9.69 8.81
C ARG A 119 6.55 10.02 8.02
N SER A 120 5.75 9.01 7.74
CA SER A 120 4.41 9.18 7.18
C SER A 120 3.40 8.23 7.83
N SER A 121 2.12 8.60 7.77
CA SER A 121 1.02 7.81 8.32
C SER A 121 -0.24 7.92 7.46
N LEU A 122 -1.06 6.88 7.51
CA LEU A 122 -2.36 6.80 6.87
C LEU A 122 -3.42 6.48 7.93
N VAL A 123 -4.51 7.24 7.92
CA VAL A 123 -5.70 6.98 8.74
C VAL A 123 -6.92 6.98 7.83
N ILE A 124 -7.74 5.93 7.94
CA ILE A 124 -8.97 5.74 7.18
C ILE A 124 -10.15 6.05 8.09
N TYR A 125 -11.19 6.70 7.57
CA TYR A 125 -12.41 7.02 8.31
C TYR A 125 -13.59 6.19 7.80
N GLU A 126 -14.60 5.99 8.65
CA GLU A 126 -15.81 5.19 8.35
C GLU A 126 -16.63 5.69 7.13
N ASN A 127 -16.41 6.93 6.69
CA ASN A 127 -17.00 7.52 5.49
C ASN A 127 -16.16 7.31 4.22
N GLY A 128 -15.06 6.54 4.30
CA GLY A 128 -14.15 6.24 3.19
C GLY A 128 -13.11 7.31 2.91
N GLN A 129 -13.07 8.41 3.68
CA GLN A 129 -11.99 9.39 3.56
C GLN A 129 -10.67 8.83 4.10
N VAL A 130 -9.56 9.31 3.53
CA VAL A 130 -8.21 8.92 3.94
C VAL A 130 -7.41 10.17 4.27
N ARG A 131 -6.88 10.25 5.49
CA ARG A 131 -5.89 11.24 5.87
C ARG A 131 -4.49 10.66 5.65
N TYR A 132 -3.71 11.34 4.83
CA TYR A 132 -2.27 11.17 4.78
C TYR A 132 -1.59 12.25 5.62
N ALA A 133 -0.53 11.88 6.33
CA ALA A 133 0.32 12.83 7.01
C ALA A 133 1.80 12.49 6.83
N ASP A 134 2.64 13.49 6.61
CA ASP A 134 4.10 13.35 6.55
C ASP A 134 4.81 14.42 7.38
N TRP A 135 5.95 14.07 7.96
CA TRP A 135 6.76 14.98 8.75
C TRP A 135 8.22 14.55 8.84
N GLN A 136 9.05 15.49 9.26
CA GLN A 136 10.47 15.27 9.52
C GLN A 136 10.72 15.34 11.02
N SER A 137 11.49 14.41 11.56
CA SER A 137 11.78 14.36 13.01
C SER A 137 12.48 15.62 13.56
N THR A 138 13.08 16.42 12.68
CA THR A 138 13.77 17.68 13.02
C THR A 138 12.86 18.90 12.97
N ARG A 139 11.58 18.73 12.66
CA ARG A 139 10.60 19.80 12.48
C ARG A 139 9.32 19.52 13.28
N PRO A 140 8.75 20.53 13.96
CA PRO A 140 7.49 20.36 14.68
C PRO A 140 6.27 20.32 13.74
N GLU A 141 6.43 20.59 12.45
CA GLU A 141 5.33 20.60 11.48
C GLU A 141 5.07 19.23 10.86
N MET A 142 3.79 18.88 10.80
CA MET A 142 3.26 17.72 10.07
C MET A 142 2.34 18.22 8.95
N ASN A 143 2.68 17.88 7.71
CA ASN A 143 1.81 18.14 6.57
C ASN A 143 0.65 17.15 6.61
N LEU A 144 -0.56 17.65 6.39
CA LEU A 144 -1.78 16.87 6.36
C LEU A 144 -2.44 17.00 4.98
N SER A 145 -2.94 15.89 4.45
CA SER A 145 -3.80 15.85 3.26
C SER A 145 -4.98 14.92 3.50
N LEU A 146 -6.18 15.38 3.16
CA LEU A 146 -7.42 14.59 3.20
C LEU A 146 -7.84 14.23 1.78
N TYR A 147 -8.12 12.96 1.56
CA TYR A 147 -8.54 12.41 0.28
C TYR A 147 -9.93 11.77 0.38
N ALA A 148 -10.67 11.81 -0.72
CA ALA A 148 -11.90 11.04 -0.90
C ALA A 148 -11.87 10.33 -2.25
N PHE A 149 -12.37 9.11 -2.29
CA PHE A 149 -12.53 8.33 -3.51
C PHE A 149 -13.83 8.68 -4.22
N ASP A 150 -13.80 8.62 -5.54
CA ASP A 150 -14.98 8.68 -6.39
C ASP A 150 -14.82 7.68 -7.56
N LYS A 151 -15.87 7.57 -8.38
CA LYS A 151 -15.91 6.66 -9.54
C LYS A 151 -14.78 6.87 -10.56
N ASP A 152 -14.14 8.04 -10.55
CA ASP A 152 -13.11 8.44 -11.50
C ASP A 152 -11.69 8.35 -10.88
N GLY A 153 -11.58 8.06 -9.58
CA GLY A 153 -10.33 7.79 -8.86
C GLY A 153 -10.31 8.40 -7.46
N VAL A 154 -9.41 9.35 -7.22
CA VAL A 154 -9.25 10.00 -5.90
C VAL A 154 -9.09 11.50 -6.04
N GLN A 155 -9.72 12.24 -5.12
CA GLN A 155 -9.59 13.69 -5.02
C GLN A 155 -8.95 14.08 -3.70
N LYS A 156 -8.02 15.04 -3.75
CA LYS A 156 -7.53 15.72 -2.56
C LYS A 156 -8.53 16.81 -2.17
N ILE A 157 -9.18 16.64 -1.03
CA ILE A 157 -10.27 17.50 -0.56
C ILE A 157 -9.75 18.66 0.27
N LYS A 158 -8.72 18.44 1.08
CA LYS A 158 -8.18 19.46 1.98
C LYS A 158 -6.73 19.21 2.34
N GLU A 159 -6.02 20.28 2.65
CA GLU A 159 -4.66 20.25 3.19
C GLU A 159 -4.58 21.12 4.44
N GLY A 160 -3.59 20.83 5.28
CA GLY A 160 -3.32 21.61 6.47
C GLY A 160 -1.94 21.31 7.03
N ILE A 161 -1.53 22.10 8.01
CA ILE A 161 -0.29 21.86 8.76
C ILE A 161 -0.68 21.68 10.22
N PHE A 162 -0.32 20.54 10.78
CA PHE A 162 -0.47 20.26 12.20
C PHE A 162 0.85 20.55 12.93
N GLN A 163 0.77 21.31 14.02
CA GLN A 163 1.90 21.57 14.90
C GLN A 163 1.95 20.50 15.97
N ILE A 164 3.01 19.68 15.97
CA ILE A 164 3.24 18.62 16.95
C ILE A 164 3.34 19.25 18.35
N GLY A 165 2.51 18.78 19.27
CA GLY A 165 2.42 19.32 20.63
C GLY A 165 1.43 20.48 20.80
N SER A 166 0.69 20.85 19.75
CA SER A 166 -0.45 21.78 19.88
C SER A 166 -1.68 21.11 20.50
N ASP A 167 -2.62 21.94 20.99
CA ASP A 167 -3.89 21.48 21.57
C ASP A 167 -4.93 21.08 20.50
N GLN A 168 -4.67 21.40 19.23
CA GLN A 168 -5.55 21.01 18.13
C GLN A 168 -5.39 19.54 17.77
N LYS A 169 -6.41 18.95 17.17
CA LYS A 169 -6.30 17.62 16.54
C LYS A 169 -6.21 17.74 15.02
N PRO A 170 -5.52 16.82 14.32
CA PRO A 170 -5.50 16.79 12.87
C PRO A 170 -6.91 16.78 12.24
N GLU A 171 -7.87 16.09 12.87
CA GLU A 171 -9.25 16.00 12.40
C GLU A 171 -9.94 17.36 12.42
N GLN A 172 -9.62 18.23 13.39
CA GLN A 172 -10.18 19.58 13.46
C GLN A 172 -9.63 20.47 12.34
N ILE A 173 -8.33 20.38 12.06
CA ILE A 173 -7.67 21.14 10.98
C ILE A 173 -8.26 20.75 9.62
N LEU A 174 -8.44 19.45 9.42
CA LEU A 174 -9.00 18.91 8.18
C LEU A 174 -10.54 18.89 8.14
N GLU A 175 -11.22 19.36 9.18
CA GLU A 175 -12.69 19.36 9.32
C GLU A 175 -13.32 17.97 9.08
N ILE A 176 -12.69 16.92 9.61
CA ILE A 176 -13.17 15.54 9.49
C ILE A 176 -14.25 15.31 10.55
N SER A 177 -15.43 14.89 10.09
CA SER A 177 -16.59 14.62 10.95
C SER A 177 -16.85 13.14 11.20
N SER A 178 -16.15 12.25 10.49
CA SER A 178 -16.28 10.80 10.63
C SER A 178 -15.33 10.24 11.68
N SER A 179 -15.72 9.13 12.31
CA SER A 179 -14.83 8.37 13.19
C SER A 179 -13.78 7.60 12.38
N GLU A 180 -12.63 7.34 12.99
CA GLU A 180 -11.61 6.45 12.43
C GLU A 180 -12.18 5.04 12.25
N LEU A 181 -11.82 4.42 11.12
CA LEU A 181 -12.22 3.08 10.75
C LEU A 181 -11.45 2.05 11.58
N ASP A 182 -12.16 1.08 12.14
CA ASP A 182 -11.55 -0.01 12.90
C ASP A 182 -10.99 -1.09 11.98
N LEU A 183 -9.67 -1.07 11.74
CA LEU A 183 -8.96 -1.99 10.86
C LEU A 183 -9.04 -3.46 11.32
N ALA A 184 -9.29 -3.72 12.61
CA ALA A 184 -9.38 -5.07 13.14
C ALA A 184 -10.66 -5.80 12.69
N LYS A 185 -11.65 -5.07 12.15
CA LYS A 185 -12.89 -5.64 11.61
C LYS A 185 -12.71 -6.29 10.23
N PHE A 186 -11.61 -6.02 9.54
CA PHE A 186 -11.36 -6.61 8.24
C PHE A 186 -10.79 -8.03 8.35
N GLU A 187 -11.13 -8.87 7.37
CA GLU A 187 -10.49 -10.16 7.17
C GLU A 187 -9.19 -9.99 6.38
N TRP A 188 -8.10 -9.69 7.10
CA TRP A 188 -6.78 -9.53 6.51
C TRP A 188 -6.24 -10.86 5.97
N LYS A 189 -5.83 -10.85 4.71
CA LYS A 189 -5.27 -12.01 4.01
C LYS A 189 -3.76 -11.93 4.02
N GLY A 190 -3.10 -13.03 4.40
CA GLY A 190 -1.66 -13.18 4.19
C GLY A 190 -1.33 -13.31 2.70
N PHE A 191 -0.09 -13.01 2.34
CA PHE A 191 0.42 -13.37 1.01
C PHE A 191 0.73 -14.86 0.99
N GLU A 192 0.31 -15.53 -0.08
CA GLU A 192 0.68 -16.92 -0.33
C GLU A 192 2.16 -16.97 -0.71
N PRO A 193 2.97 -17.92 -0.22
CA PRO A 193 4.36 -18.04 -0.65
C PRO A 193 4.41 -18.10 -2.18
N ALA A 194 5.25 -17.25 -2.79
CA ALA A 194 5.44 -17.33 -4.24
C ALA A 194 5.89 -18.75 -4.56
N ASN A 195 5.06 -19.50 -5.31
CA ASN A 195 5.45 -20.80 -5.77
C ASN A 195 6.71 -20.58 -6.62
N GLN A 196 7.88 -21.03 -6.15
CA GLN A 196 9.22 -20.82 -6.75
C GLN A 196 9.31 -21.23 -8.23
N TYR A 197 8.27 -21.85 -8.77
CA TYR A 197 8.13 -22.25 -10.15
C TYR A 197 7.87 -21.11 -11.13
N LEU A 198 7.25 -19.98 -10.74
CA LEU A 198 6.97 -18.88 -11.68
C LEU A 198 8.16 -17.95 -11.93
N MET A 199 9.02 -17.72 -10.94
CA MET A 199 10.27 -16.94 -11.12
C MET A 199 11.29 -17.62 -12.05
N LYS A 200 11.17 -18.94 -12.27
CA LYS A 200 12.02 -19.69 -13.22
C LYS A 200 11.60 -19.54 -14.69
N PHE A 201 10.40 -19.04 -14.97
CA PHE A 201 9.97 -18.85 -16.37
C PHE A 201 10.46 -17.52 -16.96
N ASN A 202 10.64 -16.48 -16.14
CA ASN A 202 11.10 -15.18 -16.64
C ASN A 202 12.63 -15.11 -16.80
N THR A 203 13.38 -15.76 -15.91
CA THR A 203 14.86 -15.81 -15.99
C THR A 203 15.39 -16.69 -17.14
N ARG A 204 14.56 -17.58 -17.70
CA ARG A 204 14.96 -18.50 -18.79
C ARG A 204 14.73 -17.93 -20.20
N LEU A 205 13.96 -16.86 -20.33
CA LEU A 205 13.75 -16.17 -21.61
C LEU A 205 14.88 -15.14 -21.87
N ASP A 206 15.36 -14.46 -20.83
CA ASP A 206 16.47 -13.50 -20.96
C ASP A 206 17.83 -14.16 -21.26
N SER A 207 18.05 -15.40 -20.82
CA SER A 207 19.28 -16.13 -21.15
C SER A 207 19.30 -16.67 -22.58
N LYS A 208 18.14 -16.90 -23.21
CA LYS A 208 18.05 -17.39 -24.60
C LYS A 208 18.14 -16.30 -25.66
N ILE A 209 17.86 -15.04 -25.32
CA ILE A 209 17.93 -13.92 -26.28
C ILE A 209 19.38 -13.43 -26.47
N LYS A 210 20.29 -13.72 -25.52
CA LYS A 210 21.71 -13.35 -25.62
C LYS A 210 22.57 -14.28 -26.50
N GLU A 211 22.07 -15.44 -26.93
CA GLU A 211 22.85 -16.39 -27.75
C GLU A 211 22.73 -16.20 -29.28
N TRP A 212 21.91 -15.26 -29.78
CA TRP A 212 21.68 -15.07 -31.23
C TRP A 212 22.25 -13.78 -31.82
N ARG A 213 23.36 -13.27 -31.25
CA ARG A 213 24.06 -12.12 -31.85
C ARG A 213 25.57 -12.30 -31.82
N ILE A 214 26.07 -13.16 -32.70
CA ILE A 214 27.36 -13.05 -33.40
C ILE A 214 27.22 -13.85 -34.70
N GLU A 215 27.10 -13.16 -35.83
CA GLU A 215 27.92 -13.33 -37.05
C GLU A 215 28.14 -11.94 -37.64
#